data_AF-A0A396H2X3-F1
#
_entry.id   AF-A0A396H2X3-F1
#
_cell.length_a   1.000
_cell.length_b   1.000
_cell.length_c   1.000
_cell.angle_alpha   90.00
_cell.angle_beta   90.00
_cell.angle_gamma   90.00
#
_symmetry.space_group_name_H-M   'P 1'
#
loop_
_entity.id
_entity.type
_entity.pdbx_description
1 polymer ?
#
loop_
_entity_poly.entity_id
_entity_poly.type
_entity_poly.pdbx_seq_one_letter_code
_entity_poly.pdbx_strand_id
1 'polypeptide(L)'
;MMKWSLNILKRMKIWSGKLNDKIKKCIGKNSKTNIQMLTYRNIQDLKAVGIRLKSSMTQRLRDIDFCGGWFSAELTLPMIIVSNSSAHTFRNLIAYEMCPDFENDYGICSFVTFMDSLIDHPEDVKELRSKGILAKCLGSDEDVANLFNIICTDLVADPEIYFEVRLKIHDHYCNKYNTWIAQGFHTYFSSPWAIIAFTAAVIALVLTFIQTWFTIQPASK
;
A
#
# COMPACT_ATOMS: atom_id res chain seq x y z
N MET A 1 1.39 -35.01 2.57
CA MET A 1 1.82 -33.62 2.88
C MET A 1 2.15 -32.78 1.64
N MET A 2 2.76 -33.31 0.57
CA MET A 2 3.16 -32.52 -0.62
C MET A 2 2.01 -32.03 -1.54
N LYS A 3 0.87 -32.72 -1.61
CA LYS A 3 -0.27 -32.32 -2.48
C LYS A 3 -0.96 -31.01 -2.04
N TRP A 4 -0.88 -30.66 -0.75
CA TRP A 4 -1.55 -29.48 -0.19
C TRP A 4 -0.81 -28.18 -0.57
N SER A 5 0.52 -28.19 -0.50
CA SER A 5 1.38 -27.07 -0.91
C SER A 5 1.25 -26.75 -2.41
N LEU A 6 1.19 -27.78 -3.26
CA LEU A 6 1.03 -27.61 -4.71
C LEU A 6 -0.31 -26.94 -5.07
N ASN A 7 -1.38 -27.24 -4.34
CA ASN A 7 -2.71 -26.67 -4.58
C ASN A 7 -2.80 -25.19 -4.20
N ILE A 8 -2.10 -24.78 -3.14
CA ILE A 8 -2.02 -23.39 -2.71
C ILE A 8 -1.26 -22.56 -3.75
N LEU A 9 -0.10 -23.04 -4.22
CA LEU A 9 0.68 -22.38 -5.27
C LEU A 9 -0.12 -22.24 -6.59
N LYS A 10 -0.89 -23.27 -6.96
CA LYS A 10 -1.78 -23.21 -8.13
C LYS A 10 -2.85 -22.13 -7.97
N ARG A 11 -3.46 -22.03 -6.79
CA ARG A 11 -4.48 -21.01 -6.48
C ARG A 11 -3.90 -19.60 -6.47
N MET A 12 -2.70 -19.41 -5.92
CA MET A 12 -2.00 -18.12 -5.96
C MET A 12 -1.68 -17.69 -7.40
N LYS A 13 -1.25 -18.61 -8.26
CA LYS A 13 -0.93 -18.32 -9.67
C LYS A 13 -2.19 -17.95 -10.47
N ILE A 14 -3.30 -18.65 -10.23
CA ILE A 14 -4.61 -18.35 -10.83
C ILE A 14 -5.15 -17.00 -10.34
N TRP A 15 -5.02 -16.71 -9.05
CA TRP A 15 -5.46 -15.46 -8.47
C TRP A 15 -4.64 -14.28 -8.99
N SER A 16 -3.32 -14.43 -9.10
CA SER A 16 -2.41 -13.46 -9.73
C SER A 16 -2.78 -13.18 -11.19
N GLY A 17 -3.09 -14.21 -11.98
CA GLY A 17 -3.55 -14.03 -13.36
C GLY A 17 -4.87 -13.28 -13.48
N LYS A 18 -5.87 -13.66 -12.67
CA LYS A 18 -7.18 -12.97 -12.64
C LYS A 18 -7.06 -11.53 -12.17
N LEU A 19 -6.15 -11.25 -11.23
CA LEU A 19 -5.87 -9.90 -10.76
C LEU A 19 -5.27 -9.05 -11.90
N ASN A 20 -4.31 -9.61 -12.64
CA ASN A 20 -3.64 -8.92 -13.74
C ASN A 20 -4.61 -8.58 -14.90
N ASP A 21 -5.53 -9.49 -15.24
CA ASP A 21 -6.56 -9.23 -16.25
C ASP A 21 -7.58 -8.17 -15.80
N LYS A 22 -7.93 -8.17 -14.50
CA LYS A 22 -8.80 -7.14 -13.92
C LYS A 22 -8.11 -5.77 -13.94
N ILE A 23 -6.81 -5.74 -13.63
CA ILE A 23 -5.96 -4.54 -13.72
C ILE A 23 -5.91 -4.01 -15.16
N LYS A 24 -5.62 -4.85 -16.16
CA LYS A 24 -5.61 -4.44 -17.59
C LYS A 24 -6.96 -3.88 -18.06
N LYS A 25 -8.06 -4.46 -17.61
CA LYS A 25 -9.41 -3.98 -17.94
C LYS A 25 -9.74 -2.64 -17.27
N CYS A 26 -9.21 -2.39 -16.07
CA CYS A 26 -9.31 -1.09 -15.41
C CYS A 26 -8.42 -0.03 -16.09
N ILE A 27 -7.20 -0.40 -16.52
CA ILE A 27 -6.25 0.46 -17.25
C ILE A 27 -6.88 1.04 -18.53
N GLY A 28 -7.46 0.20 -19.38
CA GLY A 28 -8.00 0.63 -20.67
C GLY A 28 -9.22 1.56 -20.59
N LYS A 29 -9.85 1.70 -19.42
CA LYS A 29 -10.99 2.59 -19.21
C LYS A 29 -10.61 3.95 -18.60
N ASN A 30 -9.43 4.07 -17.98
CA ASN A 30 -9.13 5.20 -17.08
C ASN A 30 -8.17 6.25 -17.65
N SER A 31 -7.54 6.02 -18.81
CA SER A 31 -6.57 6.97 -19.40
C SER A 31 -7.16 8.32 -19.82
N LYS A 32 -8.50 8.45 -19.88
CA LYS A 32 -9.18 9.71 -20.25
C LYS A 32 -9.87 10.44 -19.09
N THR A 33 -9.89 9.86 -17.89
CA THR A 33 -10.59 10.43 -16.72
C THR A 33 -9.63 10.51 -15.56
N ASN A 34 -8.91 11.62 -15.53
CA ASN A 34 -8.43 12.37 -14.36
C ASN A 34 -7.96 11.58 -13.13
N ILE A 35 -6.80 12.02 -12.63
CA ILE A 35 -6.24 12.05 -11.26
C ILE A 35 -7.22 11.99 -10.05
N GLN A 36 -8.54 12.04 -10.25
CA GLN A 36 -9.63 12.11 -9.28
C GLN A 36 -10.13 10.80 -8.62
N MET A 37 -9.42 9.68 -8.68
CA MET A 37 -9.86 8.48 -7.93
C MET A 37 -8.81 7.91 -6.97
N LEU A 38 -8.04 8.77 -6.32
CA LEU A 38 -7.42 8.42 -5.04
C LEU A 38 -8.48 8.62 -3.95
N THR A 39 -8.97 7.53 -3.37
CA THR A 39 -10.01 7.58 -2.33
C THR A 39 -9.43 7.90 -0.95
N TYR A 40 -8.12 7.73 -0.77
CA TYR A 40 -7.40 8.10 0.44
C TYR A 40 -6.93 9.55 0.36
N ARG A 41 -6.91 10.26 1.50
CA ARG A 41 -6.53 11.67 1.55
C ARG A 41 -5.08 11.90 1.97
N ASN A 42 -4.55 11.07 2.86
CA ASN A 42 -3.20 11.22 3.40
C ASN A 42 -2.70 9.91 4.06
N ILE A 43 -1.54 9.98 4.70
CA ILE A 43 -0.94 8.84 5.42
C ILE A 43 -1.80 8.35 6.59
N GLN A 44 -2.49 9.24 7.31
CA GLN A 44 -3.38 8.80 8.40
C GLN A 44 -4.50 7.90 7.88
N ASP A 45 -5.10 8.25 6.74
CA ASP A 45 -6.12 7.42 6.08
C ASP A 45 -5.59 6.04 5.70
N LEU A 46 -4.37 5.98 5.14
CA LEU A 46 -3.72 4.70 4.79
C LEU A 46 -3.50 3.84 6.03
N LYS A 47 -3.05 4.45 7.13
CA LYS A 47 -2.81 3.77 8.40
C LYS A 47 -4.11 3.27 9.03
N ALA A 48 -5.20 4.02 8.92
CA ALA A 48 -6.52 3.64 9.41
C ALA A 48 -7.07 2.38 8.73
N VAL A 49 -6.72 2.13 7.46
CA VAL A 49 -7.10 0.91 6.73
C VAL A 49 -6.08 -0.23 6.84
N GLY A 50 -5.03 -0.07 7.65
CA GLY A 50 -4.05 -1.12 7.94
C GLY A 50 -2.85 -1.16 6.99
N ILE A 51 -2.60 -0.10 6.22
CA ILE A 51 -1.39 0.05 5.40
C ILE A 51 -0.28 0.62 6.28
N ARG A 52 0.85 -0.09 6.34
CA ARG A 52 2.03 0.30 7.11
C ARG A 52 3.07 0.91 6.19
N LEU A 53 3.67 2.02 6.62
CA LEU A 53 4.77 2.63 5.91
C LEU A 53 6.11 1.96 6.26
N LYS A 54 6.96 1.81 5.24
CA LYS A 54 8.30 1.23 5.34
C LYS A 54 9.29 2.03 4.50
N SER A 55 10.50 2.26 5.01
CA SER A 55 11.58 2.85 4.22
C SER A 55 12.29 1.76 3.39
N SER A 56 12.54 2.04 2.11
CA SER A 56 13.38 1.19 1.24
C SER A 56 14.86 1.25 1.61
N MET A 57 15.27 2.23 2.43
CA MET A 57 16.67 2.59 2.73
C MET A 57 17.49 3.00 1.50
N THR A 58 16.85 3.21 0.35
CA THR A 58 17.47 3.73 -0.88
C THR A 58 17.08 5.19 -1.08
N GLN A 59 17.94 5.96 -1.75
CA GLN A 59 17.65 7.36 -2.12
C GLN A 59 17.10 7.47 -3.54
N ARG A 60 16.66 6.36 -4.14
CA ARG A 60 16.15 6.33 -5.51
C ARG A 60 14.66 6.66 -5.49
N LEU A 61 14.27 7.74 -6.15
CA LEU A 61 12.88 8.22 -6.18
C LEU A 61 11.90 7.18 -6.78
N ARG A 62 12.39 6.30 -7.64
CA ARG A 62 11.60 5.21 -8.25
C ARG A 62 11.37 4.01 -7.34
N ASP A 63 12.05 3.92 -6.18
CA ASP A 63 11.94 2.78 -5.27
C ASP A 63 10.70 2.92 -4.37
N ILE A 64 9.54 3.04 -5.01
CA ILE A 64 8.22 3.02 -4.38
C ILE A 64 7.54 1.70 -4.77
N ASP A 65 7.11 0.94 -3.77
CA ASP A 65 6.38 -0.31 -4.01
C ASP A 65 5.25 -0.49 -3.00
N PHE A 66 4.21 -1.20 -3.42
CA PHE A 66 3.11 -1.61 -2.56
C PHE A 66 2.98 -3.13 -2.56
N CYS A 67 3.16 -3.70 -1.37
CA CYS A 67 2.96 -5.11 -1.10
C CYS A 67 1.64 -5.30 -0.35
N GLY A 68 0.63 -5.75 -1.08
CA GLY A 68 -0.64 -6.18 -0.48
C GLY A 68 -0.48 -7.53 0.22
N GLY A 69 -0.84 -7.59 1.50
CA GLY A 69 -0.89 -8.83 2.27
C GLY A 69 -2.31 -9.14 2.76
N TRP A 70 -2.52 -10.39 3.19
CA TRP A 70 -3.81 -10.84 3.74
C TRP A 70 -4.12 -10.21 5.11
N PHE A 71 -3.08 -9.90 5.89
CA PHE A 71 -3.20 -9.39 7.27
C PHE A 71 -2.68 -7.96 7.44
N SER A 72 -1.73 -7.54 6.61
CA SER A 72 -1.19 -6.17 6.60
C SER A 72 -0.71 -5.84 5.19
N ALA A 73 -0.97 -4.61 4.76
CA ALA A 73 -0.35 -4.07 3.55
C ALA A 73 0.85 -3.20 3.92
N GLU A 74 1.88 -3.19 3.08
CA GLU A 74 3.06 -2.36 3.26
C GLU A 74 3.26 -1.46 2.05
N LEU A 75 3.36 -0.15 2.30
CA LEU A 75 3.80 0.85 1.33
C LEU A 75 5.26 1.17 1.63
N THR A 76 6.13 0.80 0.69
CA THR A 76 7.57 1.06 0.74
C THR A 76 7.87 2.36 0.01
N LEU A 77 8.55 3.28 0.69
CA LEU A 77 8.94 4.59 0.18
C LEU A 77 10.46 4.77 0.25
N PRO A 78 11.06 5.54 -0.68
CA PRO A 78 12.48 5.86 -0.64
C PRO A 78 12.81 6.80 0.51
N MET A 79 14.05 6.71 0.99
CA MET A 79 14.60 7.63 1.96
C MET A 79 14.90 8.98 1.30
N ILE A 80 14.27 10.04 1.81
CA ILE A 80 14.42 11.41 1.34
C ILE A 80 15.13 12.22 2.41
N ILE A 81 16.10 13.03 1.98
CA ILE A 81 16.79 13.98 2.85
C ILE A 81 16.21 15.38 2.56
N VAL A 82 15.58 15.97 3.56
CA VAL A 82 14.99 17.31 3.46
C VAL A 82 15.89 18.30 4.21
N SER A 83 16.48 19.24 3.49
CA SER A 83 17.26 20.36 4.02
C SER A 83 16.58 21.69 3.68
N ASN A 84 17.08 22.78 4.25
CA ASN A 84 16.62 24.13 3.89
C ASN A 84 16.78 24.43 2.39
N SER A 85 17.68 23.75 1.68
CA SER A 85 17.88 23.91 0.24
C SER A 85 17.04 22.95 -0.61
N SER A 86 16.40 21.93 -0.03
CA SER A 86 15.59 20.95 -0.77
C SER A 86 14.48 21.61 -1.56
N ALA A 87 13.89 22.70 -1.05
CA ALA A 87 12.89 23.49 -1.77
C ALA A 87 13.40 24.01 -3.13
N HIS A 88 14.60 24.57 -3.13
CA HIS A 88 15.24 25.07 -4.35
C HIS A 88 15.64 23.91 -5.27
N THR A 89 16.15 22.81 -4.71
CA THR A 89 16.51 21.61 -5.48
C THR A 89 15.32 21.03 -6.21
N PHE A 90 14.20 20.78 -5.53
CA PHE A 90 12.99 20.25 -6.15
C PHE A 90 12.43 21.19 -7.20
N ARG A 91 12.35 22.50 -6.92
CA ARG A 91 11.90 23.50 -7.91
C ARG A 91 12.78 23.55 -9.16
N ASN A 92 14.10 23.49 -9.00
CA ASN A 92 15.02 23.50 -10.13
C ASN A 92 14.92 22.21 -10.95
N LEU A 93 14.75 21.05 -10.31
CA LEU A 93 14.55 19.77 -11.00
C LEU A 93 13.22 19.73 -11.75
N ILE A 94 12.15 20.24 -11.13
CA ILE A 94 10.84 20.40 -11.78
C ILE A 94 10.95 21.34 -12.98
N ALA A 95 11.57 22.51 -12.82
CA ALA A 95 11.75 23.46 -13.93
C ALA A 95 12.57 22.85 -15.08
N TYR A 96 13.53 21.99 -14.75
CA TYR A 96 14.31 21.25 -15.74
C TYR A 96 13.44 20.23 -16.50
N GLU A 97 12.58 19.46 -15.82
CA GLU A 97 11.64 18.53 -16.46
C GLU A 97 10.52 19.25 -17.25
N MET A 98 10.11 20.45 -16.83
CA MET A 98 9.08 21.21 -17.53
C MET A 98 9.61 21.96 -18.76
N CYS A 99 10.92 21.89 -19.05
CA CYS A 99 11.50 22.52 -20.22
C CYS A 99 11.07 21.77 -21.50
N PRO A 100 10.44 22.44 -22.48
CA PRO A 100 9.91 21.78 -23.69
C PRO A 100 10.99 21.21 -24.61
N ASP A 101 12.23 21.71 -24.50
CA ASP A 101 13.35 21.31 -25.35
C ASP A 101 14.06 20.02 -24.87
N PHE A 102 13.60 19.43 -23.76
CA PHE A 102 14.26 18.28 -23.13
C PHE A 102 13.31 17.08 -23.01
N GLU A 103 13.63 15.98 -23.69
CA GLU A 103 12.94 14.71 -23.51
C GLU A 103 13.22 14.16 -22.10
N ASN A 104 12.18 14.11 -21.28
CA ASN A 104 12.21 13.51 -19.95
C ASN A 104 10.94 12.70 -19.69
N ASP A 105 10.98 11.88 -18.65
CA ASP A 105 9.88 11.01 -18.25
C ASP A 105 9.01 11.62 -17.15
N TYR A 106 9.17 12.90 -16.79
CA TYR A 106 8.47 13.54 -15.67
C TYR A 106 8.62 12.78 -14.34
N GLY A 107 9.75 12.08 -14.13
CA GLY A 107 9.98 11.25 -12.96
C GLY A 107 9.99 12.03 -11.64
N ILE A 108 10.59 13.23 -11.62
CA ILE A 108 10.60 14.11 -10.46
C ILE A 108 9.21 14.65 -10.19
N CYS A 109 8.53 15.16 -11.21
CA CYS A 109 7.17 15.69 -11.06
C CYS A 109 6.22 14.62 -10.52
N SER A 110 6.25 13.43 -11.10
CA SER A 110 5.42 12.30 -10.69
C SER A 110 5.72 11.85 -9.26
N PHE A 111 6.99 11.88 -8.85
CA PHE A 111 7.40 11.56 -7.48
C PHE A 111 6.89 12.59 -6.48
N VAL A 112 7.07 13.87 -6.77
CA VAL A 112 6.62 14.96 -5.89
C VAL A 112 5.10 14.92 -5.74
N THR A 113 4.35 14.74 -6.83
CA THR A 113 2.89 14.58 -6.77
C THR A 113 2.45 13.30 -6.05
N PHE A 114 3.26 12.23 -6.06
CA PHE A 114 3.01 11.05 -5.24
C PHE A 114 3.19 11.35 -3.76
N MET A 115 4.29 11.97 -3.36
CA MET A 115 4.55 12.34 -1.97
C MET A 115 3.55 13.36 -1.43
N ASP A 116 3.17 14.35 -2.23
CA ASP A 116 2.14 15.34 -1.90
C ASP A 116 0.79 14.67 -1.59
N SER A 117 0.38 13.69 -2.40
CA SER A 117 -0.85 12.91 -2.12
C SER A 117 -0.82 12.07 -0.83
N LEU A 118 0.33 11.99 -0.16
CA LEU A 118 0.52 11.30 1.10
C LEU A 118 0.65 12.27 2.29
N ILE A 119 1.07 13.50 2.05
CA ILE A 119 1.43 14.50 3.07
C ILE A 119 0.45 15.66 2.96
N ASP A 120 -0.56 15.69 3.83
CA ASP A 120 -1.50 16.81 3.90
C ASP A 120 -1.26 17.65 5.16
N HIS A 121 -0.85 16.99 6.25
CA HIS A 121 -0.67 17.61 7.56
C HIS A 121 0.69 17.29 8.21
N PRO A 122 1.14 18.07 9.21
CA PRO A 122 2.40 17.81 9.93
C PRO A 122 2.48 16.42 10.57
N GLU A 123 1.33 15.84 10.94
CA GLU A 123 1.23 14.48 11.48
C GLU A 123 1.70 13.41 10.48
N ASP A 124 1.48 13.63 9.20
CA ASP A 124 1.93 12.74 8.12
C ASP A 124 3.45 12.79 7.99
N VAL A 125 4.03 13.99 8.07
CA VAL A 125 5.49 14.22 8.10
C VAL A 125 6.12 13.53 9.31
N LYS A 126 5.48 13.65 10.48
CA LYS A 126 5.95 13.01 11.72
C LYS A 126 5.96 11.49 11.59
N GLU A 127 4.93 10.89 10.98
CA GLU A 127 4.90 9.45 10.70
C GLU A 127 6.03 9.05 9.75
N LEU A 128 6.24 9.78 8.64
CA LEU A 128 7.33 9.52 7.70
C LEU A 128 8.71 9.60 8.35
N ARG A 129 8.91 10.59 9.24
CA ARG A 129 10.15 10.75 10.03
C ARG A 129 10.34 9.56 10.97
N SER A 130 9.27 9.10 11.63
CA SER A 130 9.31 7.94 12.53
C SER A 130 9.69 6.64 11.83
N LYS A 131 9.41 6.52 10.53
CA LYS A 131 9.76 5.36 9.69
C LYS A 131 11.10 5.49 8.98
N GLY A 132 11.82 6.59 9.18
CA GLY A 132 13.09 6.85 8.50
C GLY A 132 12.95 7.08 7.00
N ILE A 133 11.74 7.46 6.55
CA ILE A 133 11.47 7.81 5.15
C ILE A 133 11.91 9.26 4.92
N LEU A 134 11.57 10.16 5.85
CA LEU A 134 12.17 11.49 5.92
C LEU A 134 13.33 11.49 6.91
N ALA A 135 14.55 11.58 6.40
CA ALA A 135 15.77 11.53 7.21
C ALA A 135 16.46 12.90 7.26
N LYS A 136 17.06 13.21 8.42
CA LYS A 136 17.85 14.44 8.64
C LYS A 136 17.12 15.72 8.21
N CYS A 137 15.83 15.81 8.55
CA CYS A 137 14.99 16.93 8.17
C CYS A 137 15.32 18.19 8.98
N LEU A 138 15.87 19.22 8.31
CA LEU A 138 16.06 20.57 8.87
C LEU A 138 14.76 21.35 8.63
N GLY A 139 13.92 21.47 9.66
CA GLY A 139 12.61 22.13 9.57
C GLY A 139 11.60 21.52 10.55
N SER A 140 10.61 22.32 10.94
CA SER A 140 9.45 21.80 11.67
C SER A 140 8.63 20.88 10.75
N ASP A 141 7.85 19.98 11.32
CA ASP A 141 7.00 19.09 10.51
C ASP A 141 5.98 19.89 9.68
N GLU A 142 5.58 21.08 10.16
CA GLU A 142 4.75 22.07 9.46
C GLU A 142 5.44 22.64 8.21
N ASP A 143 6.70 23.04 8.32
CA ASP A 143 7.46 23.60 7.19
C ASP A 143 7.59 22.59 6.05
N VAL A 144 7.74 21.31 6.39
CA VAL A 144 7.88 20.22 5.42
C VAL A 144 6.55 19.89 4.74
N ALA A 145 5.45 19.86 5.50
CA ALA A 145 4.12 19.68 4.90
C ALA A 145 3.82 20.81 3.90
N ASN A 146 4.05 22.06 4.34
CA ASN A 146 3.88 23.24 3.49
C ASN A 146 4.81 23.22 2.27
N LEU A 147 6.03 22.71 2.41
CA LEU A 147 6.97 22.57 1.29
C LEU A 147 6.38 21.72 0.15
N PHE A 148 5.86 20.54 0.46
CA PHE A 148 5.28 19.65 -0.55
C PHE A 148 4.02 20.26 -1.18
N ASN A 149 3.10 20.77 -0.35
CA ASN A 149 1.87 21.42 -0.79
C ASN A 149 2.13 22.58 -1.77
N ILE A 150 3.12 23.43 -1.47
CA ILE A 150 3.48 24.58 -2.32
C ILE A 150 4.17 24.13 -3.61
N ILE A 151 5.06 23.14 -3.56
CA ILE A 151 5.80 22.68 -4.75
C ILE A 151 4.87 21.95 -5.72
N CYS A 152 3.87 21.23 -5.22
CA CYS A 152 2.93 20.49 -6.04
C CYS A 152 1.86 21.37 -6.69
N THR A 153 1.77 22.65 -6.30
CA THR A 153 0.84 23.61 -6.91
C THR A 153 1.17 23.77 -8.41
N ASP A 154 0.18 23.54 -9.28
CA ASP A 154 0.28 23.63 -10.75
C ASP A 154 1.22 22.60 -11.43
N LEU A 155 1.56 21.49 -10.76
CA LEU A 155 2.43 20.46 -11.32
C LEU A 155 1.69 19.52 -12.28
N VAL A 156 2.27 19.27 -13.46
CA VAL A 156 1.81 18.23 -14.38
C VAL A 156 2.68 16.99 -14.19
N ALA A 157 2.12 15.97 -13.54
CA ALA A 157 2.77 14.67 -13.36
C ALA A 157 2.37 13.68 -14.46
N ASP A 158 3.27 12.74 -14.78
CA ASP A 158 2.92 11.58 -15.59
C ASP A 158 2.10 10.60 -14.73
N PRO A 159 0.84 10.34 -15.08
CA PRO A 159 -0.01 9.43 -14.32
C PRO A 159 0.49 7.98 -14.35
N GLU A 160 1.32 7.58 -15.33
CA GLU A 160 1.72 6.19 -15.58
C GLU A 160 2.80 5.70 -14.59
N ILE A 161 3.75 6.55 -14.17
CA ILE A 161 4.94 6.13 -13.39
C ILE A 161 4.58 5.39 -12.10
N TYR A 162 3.63 5.93 -11.33
CA TYR A 162 3.18 5.33 -10.06
C TYR A 162 1.77 4.77 -10.15
N PHE A 163 1.24 4.57 -11.35
CA PHE A 163 -0.13 4.12 -11.58
C PHE A 163 -0.41 2.77 -10.90
N GLU A 164 0.49 1.80 -11.06
CA GLU A 164 0.32 0.46 -10.49
C GLU A 164 0.30 0.51 -8.96
N VAL A 165 1.19 1.30 -8.34
CA VAL A 165 1.24 1.48 -6.89
C VAL A 165 -0.06 2.13 -6.41
N ARG A 166 -0.49 3.23 -7.04
CA ARG A 166 -1.74 3.93 -6.72
C ARG A 166 -2.95 3.01 -6.85
N LEU A 167 -3.00 2.18 -7.89
CA LEU A 167 -4.07 1.19 -8.07
C LEU A 167 -4.08 0.14 -6.96
N LYS A 168 -2.92 -0.41 -6.58
CA LYS A 168 -2.87 -1.41 -5.50
C LYS A 168 -3.29 -0.81 -4.16
N ILE A 169 -2.88 0.43 -3.86
CA ILE A 169 -3.33 1.16 -2.68
C ILE A 169 -4.85 1.35 -2.72
N HIS A 170 -5.39 1.82 -3.85
CA HIS A 170 -6.82 2.04 -4.04
C HIS A 170 -7.62 0.74 -3.89
N ASP A 171 -7.20 -0.36 -4.52
CA ASP A 171 -7.87 -1.66 -4.40
C ASP A 171 -7.88 -2.12 -2.94
N HIS A 172 -6.78 -1.96 -2.21
CA HIS A 172 -6.72 -2.28 -0.78
C HIS A 172 -7.65 -1.38 0.06
N TYR A 173 -7.66 -0.07 -0.22
CA TYR A 173 -8.47 0.92 0.48
C TYR A 173 -9.98 0.68 0.26
N CYS A 174 -10.40 0.40 -0.97
CA CYS A 174 -11.80 0.16 -1.31
C CYS A 174 -12.28 -1.24 -0.94
N ASN A 175 -11.38 -2.22 -0.87
CA ASN A 175 -11.73 -3.59 -0.49
C ASN A 175 -11.89 -3.71 1.02
N LYS A 176 -13.05 -3.24 1.51
CA LYS A 176 -13.49 -3.33 2.92
C LYS A 176 -13.27 -4.71 3.53
N TYR A 177 -13.33 -5.79 2.76
CA TYR A 177 -13.14 -7.15 3.25
C TYR A 177 -11.76 -7.37 3.89
N ASN A 178 -10.71 -6.74 3.34
CA ASN A 178 -9.39 -6.78 3.95
C ASN A 178 -9.34 -5.96 5.24
N THR A 179 -10.04 -4.83 5.30
CA THR A 179 -10.18 -4.02 6.52
C THR A 179 -10.94 -4.78 7.62
N TRP A 180 -12.02 -5.49 7.28
CA TRP A 180 -12.77 -6.33 8.22
C TRP A 180 -11.93 -7.52 8.72
N ILE A 181 -11.15 -8.15 7.85
CA ILE A 181 -10.22 -9.23 8.26
C ILE A 181 -9.12 -8.67 9.15
N ALA A 182 -8.50 -7.54 8.79
CA ALA A 182 -7.44 -6.92 9.59
C ALA A 182 -7.94 -6.46 10.96
N GLN A 183 -9.10 -5.79 11.02
CA GLN A 183 -9.75 -5.39 12.27
C GLN A 183 -10.15 -6.63 13.08
N GLY A 184 -10.80 -7.61 12.45
CA GLY A 184 -11.17 -8.87 13.10
C GLY A 184 -9.95 -9.58 13.68
N PHE A 185 -8.84 -9.64 12.94
CA PHE A 185 -7.62 -10.27 13.42
C PHE A 185 -6.99 -9.47 14.57
N HIS A 186 -6.92 -8.15 14.47
CA HIS A 186 -6.38 -7.33 15.54
C HIS A 186 -7.25 -7.42 16.81
N THR A 187 -8.56 -7.47 16.71
CA THR A 187 -9.43 -7.56 17.90
C THR A 187 -9.45 -8.97 18.49
N TYR A 188 -9.47 -10.01 17.65
CA TYR A 188 -9.63 -11.40 18.09
C TYR A 188 -8.30 -12.15 18.31
N PHE A 189 -7.21 -11.80 17.63
CA PHE A 189 -5.91 -12.48 17.73
C PHE A 189 -4.83 -11.63 18.44
N SER A 190 -5.16 -10.46 18.98
CA SER A 190 -4.22 -9.71 19.84
C SER A 190 -4.01 -10.36 21.21
N SER A 191 -4.96 -11.19 21.66
CA SER A 191 -4.85 -11.93 22.92
C SER A 191 -4.43 -13.37 22.64
N PRO A 192 -3.30 -13.85 23.21
CA PRO A 192 -2.88 -15.25 23.08
C PRO A 192 -3.98 -16.25 23.46
N TRP A 193 -4.83 -15.90 24.43
CA TRP A 193 -5.93 -16.72 24.91
C TRP A 193 -7.02 -16.93 23.85
N ALA A 194 -7.32 -15.92 23.06
CA ALA A 194 -8.33 -16.00 22.01
C ALA A 194 -7.86 -16.89 20.85
N ILE A 195 -6.54 -16.93 20.58
CA ILE A 195 -5.93 -17.86 19.63
C ILE A 195 -6.12 -19.31 20.10
N ILE A 196 -5.85 -19.59 21.38
CA ILE A 196 -6.00 -20.93 21.96
C ILE A 196 -7.48 -21.36 21.90
N ALA A 197 -8.41 -20.48 22.29
CA ALA A 197 -9.85 -20.77 22.26
C ALA A 197 -10.35 -21.05 20.84
N PHE A 198 -9.93 -20.24 19.87
CA PHE A 198 -10.27 -20.45 18.46
C PHE A 198 -9.72 -21.79 17.95
N THR A 199 -8.48 -22.12 18.30
CA THR A 199 -7.84 -23.38 17.90
C THR A 199 -8.57 -24.59 18.51
N ALA A 200 -8.93 -24.53 19.78
CA ALA A 200 -9.70 -25.57 20.46
C ALA A 200 -11.08 -25.77 19.81
N ALA A 201 -11.77 -24.67 19.46
CA ALA A 201 -13.06 -24.72 18.77
C ALA A 201 -12.95 -25.39 17.39
N VAL A 202 -11.90 -25.07 16.61
CA VAL A 202 -11.65 -25.71 15.31
C VAL A 202 -11.38 -27.21 15.48
N ILE A 203 -10.57 -27.61 16.47
CA ILE A 203 -10.33 -29.03 16.76
C ILE A 203 -11.64 -29.74 17.12
N ALA A 204 -12.45 -29.14 17.99
CA ALA A 204 -13.75 -29.70 18.37
C ALA A 204 -14.67 -29.86 17.16
N LEU A 205 -14.70 -28.89 16.24
CA LEU A 205 -15.51 -28.93 15.02
C LEU A 205 -15.03 -30.01 14.04
N VAL A 206 -13.71 -30.20 13.92
CA VAL A 206 -13.15 -31.30 13.11
C VAL A 206 -13.49 -32.66 13.72
N LEU A 207 -13.38 -32.79 15.04
CA LEU A 207 -13.75 -34.02 15.76
C LEU A 207 -15.23 -34.36 15.56
N THR A 208 -16.14 -33.40 15.69
CA THR A 208 -17.57 -33.63 15.46
C THR A 208 -17.86 -34.01 14.01
N PHE A 209 -17.14 -33.43 13.04
CA PHE A 209 -17.29 -33.82 11.64
C PHE A 209 -16.85 -35.26 11.38
N ILE A 210 -15.71 -35.67 11.96
CA ILE A 210 -15.20 -37.04 11.88
C ILE A 210 -16.18 -38.03 12.53
N GLN A 211 -16.67 -37.71 13.74
CA GLN A 211 -17.67 -38.52 14.44
C GLN A 211 -18.94 -38.69 13.61
N THR A 212 -19.44 -37.59 13.02
CA THR A 212 -20.63 -37.61 12.16
C THR A 212 -20.40 -38.47 10.92
N TRP A 213 -19.23 -38.38 10.30
CA TRP A 213 -18.86 -39.19 9.14
C TRP A 213 -18.84 -40.69 9.45
N PHE A 214 -18.19 -41.09 10.55
CA PHE A 214 -18.16 -42.50 10.99
C PHE A 214 -19.53 -43.01 11.44
N THR A 215 -20.40 -42.13 11.94
CA THR A 215 -21.78 -42.49 12.32
C THR A 215 -22.65 -42.77 11.09
N ILE A 216 -22.42 -42.04 9.99
CA ILE A 216 -23.20 -42.18 8.74
C ILE A 216 -22.72 -43.37 7.88
N GLN A 217 -21.44 -43.76 7.96
CA GLN A 217 -20.94 -44.99 7.34
C GLN A 217 -20.73 -46.09 8.39
N PRO A 218 -21.79 -46.83 8.80
CA PRO A 218 -21.56 -48.05 9.57
C PRO A 218 -20.77 -49.02 8.68
N ALA A 219 -19.64 -49.51 9.19
CA ALA A 219 -18.85 -50.54 8.53
C ALA A 219 -19.77 -51.73 8.19
N SER A 220 -19.96 -52.03 6.90
CA SER A 220 -20.65 -53.25 6.50
C SER A 220 -19.81 -54.43 7.00
N LYS A 221 -20.32 -55.12 8.03
CA LYS A 221 -19.80 -56.41 8.45
C LYS A 221 -20.03 -57.47 7.38
#